data_AF-A0A845WMP6-F1
#
_entry.id   AF-A0A845WMP6-F1
#
_cell.length_a   1.000
_cell.length_b   1.000
_cell.length_c   1.000
_cell.angle_alpha   90.00
_cell.angle_beta   90.00
_cell.angle_gamma   90.00
#
_symmetry.space_group_name_H-M   'P 1'
#
loop_
_entity.id
_entity.type
_entity.pdbx_description
1 polymer ?
#
loop_
_entity_poly.entity_id
_entity_poly.type
_entity_poly.pdbx_seq_one_letter_code
_entity_poly.pdbx_strand_id
1 'polypeptide(L)'
;MQRGFNPRNDIRLESTCFQTVESSSKGSLARRQLAKRESRIHQRIARQRMNHRYNLAHKLVKTGKKVFFLELLNIKGLTKRNKPNKAADGTYLPNGQSAKSGLNKSRVNAAFGEFLTTLDYIASKAGAVVIKQKPAYSSMILSYRNEVIFTDCSIRKYYDPVEKVLVDRDVNAAINLKRLGLGVFPSIKRRSGKLVVSGDMDNSTTKQIVSILRDGTDTRSLLSLWPMA
;
A
#
# COMPACT_ATOMS: atom_id res chain seq x y z
N MET A 1 27.99 13.30 -4.45
CA MET A 1 26.59 13.31 -3.96
C MET A 1 25.72 12.37 -4.79
N GLN A 2 25.23 11.26 -4.22
CA GLN A 2 24.24 10.41 -4.89
C GLN A 2 22.87 11.10 -4.81
N ARG A 3 22.29 11.49 -5.96
CA ARG A 3 20.93 12.05 -5.99
C ARG A 3 19.96 11.04 -5.36
N GLY A 4 19.15 11.50 -4.40
CA GLY A 4 18.06 10.72 -3.82
C GLY A 4 17.08 10.25 -4.89
N PHE A 5 16.40 9.14 -4.63
CA PHE A 5 15.39 8.55 -5.53
C PHE A 5 14.29 9.58 -5.82
N ASN A 6 14.17 10.02 -7.09
CA ASN A 6 13.06 10.84 -7.55
C ASN A 6 12.27 10.04 -8.60
N PRO A 7 11.16 9.40 -8.19
CA PRO A 7 10.43 8.45 -9.05
C PRO A 7 9.93 9.09 -10.34
N ARG A 8 9.64 10.40 -10.36
CA ARG A 8 9.12 11.07 -11.57
C ARG A 8 10.21 11.30 -12.63
N ASN A 9 11.42 11.63 -12.22
CA ASN A 9 12.53 11.89 -13.15
C ASN A 9 13.11 10.59 -13.71
N ASP A 10 13.20 9.55 -12.87
CA ASP A 10 13.76 8.26 -13.27
C ASP A 10 12.84 7.52 -14.27
N ILE A 11 11.51 7.60 -14.10
CA ILE A 11 10.53 7.01 -15.05
C ILE A 11 10.57 7.70 -16.42
N ARG A 12 10.75 9.03 -16.45
CA ARG A 12 10.84 9.80 -17.71
C ARG A 12 12.12 9.48 -18.49
N LEU A 13 13.21 9.20 -17.77
CA LEU A 13 14.48 8.75 -18.35
C LEU A 13 14.41 7.29 -18.85
N GLU A 14 13.67 6.42 -18.17
CA GLU A 14 13.38 5.05 -18.67
C GLU A 14 12.58 5.09 -19.98
N SER A 15 11.48 5.87 -20.05
CA SER A 15 10.58 5.86 -21.22
C SER A 15 11.23 6.38 -22.50
N THR A 16 12.08 7.40 -22.38
CA THR A 16 12.77 8.02 -23.53
C THR A 16 13.91 7.15 -24.05
N CYS A 17 14.65 6.48 -23.15
CA CYS A 17 15.70 5.54 -23.54
C CYS A 17 15.11 4.30 -24.25
N PHE A 18 13.97 3.79 -23.77
CA PHE A 18 13.30 2.60 -24.32
C PHE A 18 12.84 2.81 -25.77
N GLN A 19 12.15 3.92 -26.06
CA GLN A 19 11.70 4.24 -27.41
C GLN A 19 12.85 4.37 -28.42
N THR A 20 14.02 4.82 -27.96
CA THR A 20 15.22 5.01 -28.81
C THR A 20 15.90 3.68 -29.14
N VAL A 21 15.84 2.68 -28.24
CA VAL A 21 16.38 1.33 -28.49
C VAL A 21 15.50 0.52 -29.45
N GLU A 22 14.18 0.69 -29.36
CA GLU A 22 13.22 0.01 -30.24
C GLU A 22 13.25 0.54 -31.68
N SER A 23 13.42 1.85 -31.86
CA SER A 23 13.52 2.47 -33.18
C SER A 23 14.88 2.27 -33.87
N SER A 24 15.90 1.80 -33.14
CA SER A 24 17.24 1.58 -33.68
C SER A 24 17.35 0.27 -34.48
N SER A 25 18.15 0.28 -35.55
CA SER A 25 18.40 -0.91 -36.37
C SER A 25 18.95 -2.08 -35.55
N LYS A 26 18.34 -3.26 -35.72
CA LYS A 26 18.71 -4.46 -34.98
C LYS A 26 20.18 -4.83 -35.29
N GLY A 27 20.94 -5.19 -34.26
CA GLY A 27 22.34 -5.61 -34.38
C GLY A 27 23.39 -4.48 -34.43
N SER A 28 22.98 -3.23 -34.64
CA SER A 28 23.92 -2.10 -34.74
C SER A 28 24.69 -1.82 -33.43
N LEU A 29 25.91 -1.28 -33.57
CA LEU A 29 26.73 -0.87 -32.42
C LEU A 29 26.03 0.20 -31.58
N ALA A 30 25.36 1.17 -32.23
CA ALA A 30 24.59 2.20 -31.56
C ALA A 30 23.48 1.62 -30.68
N ARG A 31 22.70 0.64 -31.19
CA ARG A 31 21.66 -0.04 -30.42
C ARG A 31 22.23 -0.76 -29.20
N ARG A 32 23.38 -1.44 -29.35
CA ARG A 32 24.06 -2.10 -28.22
C ARG A 32 24.48 -1.11 -27.13
N GLN A 33 25.01 0.06 -27.52
CA GLN A 33 25.39 1.10 -26.57
C GLN A 33 24.18 1.69 -25.84
N LEU A 34 23.08 1.96 -26.56
CA LEU A 34 21.83 2.43 -25.96
C LEU A 34 21.25 1.41 -24.99
N ALA A 35 21.17 0.13 -25.38
CA ALA A 35 20.71 -0.95 -24.51
C ALA A 35 21.57 -1.09 -23.25
N LYS A 36 22.90 -0.90 -23.36
CA LYS A 36 23.80 -0.90 -22.19
C LYS A 36 23.52 0.28 -21.26
N ARG A 37 23.22 1.47 -21.80
CA ARG A 37 22.84 2.65 -21.01
C ARG A 37 21.51 2.41 -20.30
N GLU A 38 20.53 1.85 -21.01
CA GLU A 38 19.23 1.47 -20.47
C GLU A 38 19.36 0.47 -19.32
N SER A 39 20.14 -0.60 -19.51
CA SER A 39 20.41 -1.61 -18.49
C SER A 39 20.98 -1.01 -17.21
N ARG A 40 21.90 -0.03 -17.32
CA ARG A 40 22.45 0.69 -16.16
C ARG A 40 21.39 1.50 -15.41
N ILE A 41 20.45 2.12 -16.11
CA ILE A 41 19.34 2.86 -15.51
C ILE A 41 18.41 1.89 -14.77
N HIS A 42 18.00 0.79 -15.41
CA HIS A 42 17.19 -0.26 -14.77
C HIS A 42 17.86 -0.82 -13.51
N GLN A 43 19.16 -1.11 -13.58
CA GLN A 43 19.93 -1.59 -12.43
C GLN A 43 19.95 -0.56 -11.28
N ARG A 44 20.10 0.73 -11.60
CA ARG A 44 20.06 1.81 -10.59
C ARG A 44 18.71 1.88 -9.89
N ILE A 45 17.63 1.86 -10.66
CA ILE A 45 16.26 1.94 -10.14
C ILE A 45 15.94 0.71 -9.29
N ALA A 46 16.32 -0.49 -9.74
CA ALA A 46 16.17 -1.71 -8.97
C ALA A 46 16.89 -1.64 -7.62
N ARG A 47 18.15 -1.14 -7.60
CA ARG A 47 18.94 -0.94 -6.38
C ARG A 47 18.30 0.10 -5.45
N GLN A 48 17.81 1.22 -5.97
CA GLN A 48 17.12 2.23 -5.16
C GLN A 48 15.84 1.69 -4.54
N ARG A 49 15.03 0.95 -5.30
CA ARG A 49 13.82 0.27 -4.79
C ARG A 49 14.18 -0.71 -3.70
N MET A 50 15.25 -1.49 -3.87
CA MET A 50 15.74 -2.43 -2.85
C MET A 50 16.16 -1.68 -1.59
N ASN A 51 17.02 -0.69 -1.71
CA ASN A 51 17.48 0.12 -0.58
C ASN A 51 16.30 0.75 0.19
N HIS A 52 15.32 1.32 -0.51
CA HIS A 52 14.13 1.90 0.12
C HIS A 52 13.36 0.88 0.96
N ARG A 53 13.10 -0.33 0.43
CA ARG A 53 12.38 -1.40 1.15
C ARG A 53 13.11 -1.84 2.41
N TYR A 54 14.42 -2.07 2.31
CA TYR A 54 15.26 -2.45 3.46
C TYR A 54 15.30 -1.34 4.52
N ASN A 55 15.49 -0.09 4.11
CA ASN A 55 15.52 1.04 5.04
C ASN A 55 14.18 1.21 5.77
N LEU A 56 13.04 1.06 5.07
CA LEU A 56 11.73 1.10 5.69
C LEU A 56 11.53 -0.06 6.68
N ALA A 57 11.88 -1.28 6.30
CA ALA A 57 11.74 -2.44 7.17
C ALA A 57 12.61 -2.33 8.44
N HIS A 58 13.87 -1.88 8.29
CA HIS A 58 14.72 -1.59 9.45
C HIS A 58 14.15 -0.46 10.32
N LYS A 59 13.61 0.61 9.71
CA LYS A 59 12.97 1.70 10.47
C LYS A 59 11.80 1.18 11.30
N LEU A 60 10.96 0.30 10.74
CA LEU A 60 9.83 -0.29 11.46
C LEU A 60 10.31 -1.19 12.60
N VAL A 61 11.27 -2.07 12.37
CA VAL A 61 11.78 -2.97 13.42
C VAL A 61 12.49 -2.21 14.55
N LYS A 62 13.18 -1.10 14.23
CA LYS A 62 13.80 -0.21 15.22
C LYS A 62 12.81 0.45 16.19
N THR A 63 11.52 0.47 15.87
CA THR A 63 10.49 0.95 16.81
C THR A 63 10.29 0.03 18.03
N GLY A 64 10.93 -1.14 18.05
CA GLY A 64 10.88 -2.09 19.17
C GLY A 64 9.60 -2.94 19.21
N LYS A 65 8.68 -2.79 18.25
CA LYS A 65 7.46 -3.60 18.18
C LYS A 65 7.80 -5.06 17.86
N LYS A 66 7.18 -5.98 18.60
CA LYS A 66 7.39 -7.43 18.49
C LYS A 66 6.42 -8.13 17.54
N VAL A 67 5.29 -7.49 17.24
CA VAL A 67 4.27 -8.06 16.36
C VAL A 67 3.85 -7.00 15.34
N PHE A 68 3.84 -7.38 14.06
CA PHE A 68 3.36 -6.56 12.96
C PHE A 68 2.17 -7.23 12.29
N PHE A 69 1.03 -6.53 12.23
CA PHE A 69 -0.14 -6.99 11.51
C PHE A 69 -0.16 -6.36 10.12
N LEU A 70 -0.26 -7.20 9.08
CA LEU A 70 -0.23 -6.77 7.68
C LEU A 70 -1.45 -7.30 6.94
N GLU A 71 -1.87 -6.57 5.91
CA GLU A 71 -2.97 -7.04 5.06
C GLU A 71 -2.51 -8.21 4.20
N LEU A 72 -3.30 -9.28 4.20
CA LEU A 72 -3.15 -10.41 3.29
C LEU A 72 -3.69 -10.01 1.92
N LEU A 73 -2.84 -9.35 1.13
CA LEU A 73 -3.20 -8.87 -0.19
C LEU A 73 -2.95 -9.95 -1.26
N ASN A 74 -3.98 -10.31 -2.03
CA ASN A 74 -3.80 -11.15 -3.22
C ASN A 74 -3.24 -10.32 -4.39
N ILE A 75 -1.94 -10.07 -4.36
CA ILE A 75 -1.26 -9.22 -5.36
C ILE A 75 -1.42 -9.78 -6.77
N LYS A 76 -1.28 -11.11 -6.93
CA LYS A 76 -1.46 -11.79 -8.24
C LYS A 76 -2.85 -11.56 -8.80
N GLY A 77 -3.89 -11.65 -7.96
CA GLY A 77 -5.26 -11.36 -8.35
C GLY A 77 -5.48 -9.89 -8.70
N LEU A 78 -4.86 -8.97 -7.95
CA LEU A 78 -4.99 -7.53 -8.17
C LEU A 78 -4.33 -7.06 -9.46
N THR A 79 -3.21 -7.66 -9.85
CA THR A 79 -2.49 -7.31 -11.09
C THR A 79 -2.99 -8.06 -12.32
N LYS A 80 -3.96 -8.97 -12.16
CA LYS A 80 -4.56 -9.71 -13.29
C LYS A 80 -5.19 -8.75 -14.31
N ARG A 81 -4.98 -9.07 -15.59
CA ARG A 81 -5.59 -8.37 -16.73
C ARG A 81 -7.12 -8.54 -16.70
N ASN A 82 -7.85 -7.52 -17.15
CA ASN A 82 -9.29 -7.65 -17.36
C ASN A 82 -9.56 -8.66 -18.49
N LYS A 83 -10.62 -9.45 -18.35
CA LYS A 83 -11.03 -10.39 -19.39
C LYS A 83 -11.41 -9.59 -20.65
N PRO A 84 -11.00 -10.03 -21.86
CA PRO A 84 -11.44 -9.38 -23.09
C PRO A 84 -12.97 -9.37 -23.18
N ASN A 85 -13.54 -8.25 -23.61
CA ASN A 85 -14.96 -8.14 -23.92
C ASN A 85 -15.10 -8.14 -25.43
N LYS A 86 -15.95 -9.02 -25.98
CA LYS A 86 -16.17 -9.15 -27.43
C LYS A 86 -17.67 -9.02 -27.73
N ALA A 87 -18.00 -8.30 -28.79
CA ALA A 87 -19.34 -8.29 -29.36
C ALA A 87 -19.62 -9.59 -30.14
N ALA A 88 -20.87 -9.79 -30.56
CA ALA A 88 -21.32 -10.99 -31.28
C ALA A 88 -20.60 -11.20 -32.63
N ASP A 89 -20.12 -10.11 -33.23
CA ASP A 89 -19.32 -10.06 -34.46
C ASP A 89 -17.82 -10.37 -34.24
N GLY A 90 -17.38 -10.55 -33.00
CA GLY A 90 -15.98 -10.78 -32.64
C GLY A 90 -15.16 -9.51 -32.35
N THR A 91 -15.74 -8.32 -32.50
CA THR A 91 -15.08 -7.04 -32.26
C THR A 91 -14.81 -6.81 -30.77
N TYR A 92 -13.63 -6.30 -30.41
CA TYR A 92 -13.28 -6.02 -29.02
C TYR A 92 -13.95 -4.75 -28.50
N LEU A 93 -14.72 -4.88 -27.41
CA LEU A 93 -15.35 -3.76 -26.73
C LEU A 93 -14.47 -3.22 -25.59
N PRO A 94 -14.62 -1.94 -25.21
CA PRO A 94 -13.96 -1.37 -24.05
C PRO A 94 -14.27 -2.16 -22.77
N ASN A 95 -13.24 -2.53 -22.01
CA ASN A 95 -13.36 -3.32 -20.78
C ASN A 95 -12.58 -2.72 -19.60
N GLY A 96 -12.23 -1.43 -19.67
CA GLY A 96 -11.46 -0.74 -18.63
C GLY A 96 -9.99 -1.17 -18.49
N GLN A 97 -9.45 -1.94 -19.45
CA GLN A 97 -8.07 -2.46 -19.37
C GLN A 97 -7.00 -1.37 -19.27
N SER A 98 -7.19 -0.21 -19.91
CA SER A 98 -6.22 0.89 -19.84
C SER A 98 -6.08 1.44 -18.41
N ALA A 99 -7.21 1.79 -17.77
CA ALA A 99 -7.24 2.24 -16.38
C ALA A 99 -6.66 1.18 -15.43
N LYS A 100 -7.01 -0.10 -15.63
CA LYS A 100 -6.43 -1.22 -14.88
C LYS A 100 -4.92 -1.30 -15.04
N SER A 101 -4.40 -1.11 -16.26
CA SER A 101 -2.96 -1.16 -16.55
C SER A 101 -2.22 -0.02 -15.86
N GLY A 102 -2.76 1.20 -15.88
CA GLY A 102 -2.20 2.35 -15.16
C GLY A 102 -2.12 2.08 -13.65
N LEU A 103 -3.20 1.57 -13.07
CA LEU A 103 -3.24 1.19 -11.66
C LEU A 103 -2.30 0.03 -11.31
N ASN A 104 -2.14 -0.93 -12.21
CA ASN A 104 -1.17 -2.02 -12.01
C ASN A 104 0.27 -1.50 -12.03
N LYS A 105 0.59 -0.56 -12.93
CA LYS A 105 1.91 0.10 -12.94
C LYS A 105 2.18 0.81 -11.61
N SER A 106 1.22 1.56 -11.06
CA SER A 106 1.42 2.23 -9.77
C SER A 106 1.61 1.24 -8.61
N ARG A 107 0.86 0.14 -8.57
CA ARG A 107 1.05 -0.94 -7.56
C ARG A 107 2.42 -1.60 -7.65
N VAL A 108 2.88 -1.91 -8.86
CA VAL A 108 4.20 -2.51 -9.10
C VAL A 108 5.31 -1.53 -8.71
N ASN A 109 5.16 -0.25 -9.07
CA ASN A 109 6.11 0.79 -8.70
C ASN A 109 6.20 1.00 -7.17
N ALA A 110 5.10 0.82 -6.44
CA ALA A 110 5.08 0.85 -4.98
C ALA A 110 5.73 -0.38 -4.32
N ALA A 111 5.98 -1.46 -5.08
CA ALA A 111 6.69 -2.66 -4.63
C ALA A 111 6.16 -3.32 -3.34
N PHE A 112 4.84 -3.25 -3.09
CA PHE A 112 4.22 -3.73 -1.85
C PHE A 112 4.58 -5.18 -1.51
N GLY A 113 4.49 -6.10 -2.48
CA GLY A 113 4.75 -7.51 -2.23
C GLY A 113 6.18 -7.78 -1.78
N GLU A 114 7.15 -7.16 -2.46
CA GLU A 114 8.56 -7.33 -2.12
C GLU A 114 8.90 -6.69 -0.78
N PHE A 115 8.25 -5.56 -0.45
CA PHE A 115 8.37 -4.94 0.86
C PHE A 115 7.86 -5.86 1.98
N LEU A 116 6.68 -6.47 1.83
CA LEU A 116 6.13 -7.39 2.83
C LEU A 116 7.07 -8.58 3.10
N THR A 117 7.64 -9.17 2.05
CA THR A 117 8.64 -10.24 2.19
C THR A 117 9.92 -9.76 2.88
N THR A 118 10.38 -8.55 2.55
CA THR A 118 11.58 -7.95 3.18
C THR A 118 11.34 -7.65 4.65
N LEU A 119 10.16 -7.15 5.00
CA LEU A 119 9.76 -6.87 6.38
C LEU A 119 9.68 -8.16 7.20
N ASP A 120 9.08 -9.23 6.66
CA ASP A 120 9.03 -10.54 7.30
C ASP A 120 10.43 -11.10 7.61
N TYR A 121 11.34 -10.99 6.65
CA TYR A 121 12.74 -11.38 6.83
C TYR A 121 13.48 -10.54 7.91
N ILE A 122 13.33 -9.21 7.90
CA ILE A 122 14.02 -8.35 8.88
C ILE A 122 13.39 -8.49 10.27
N ALA A 123 12.06 -8.61 10.34
CA ALA A 123 11.34 -8.79 11.59
C ALA A 123 11.74 -10.11 12.27
N SER A 124 11.76 -11.22 11.53
CA SER A 124 12.19 -12.53 12.07
C SER A 124 13.62 -12.48 12.62
N LYS A 125 14.57 -11.83 11.93
CA LYS A 125 15.93 -11.62 12.44
C LYS A 125 16.00 -10.82 13.74
N ALA A 126 15.06 -9.91 13.97
CA ALA A 126 14.99 -9.10 15.18
C ALA A 126 14.11 -9.73 16.29
N GLY A 127 13.67 -10.97 16.12
CA GLY A 127 12.77 -11.65 17.05
C GLY A 127 11.36 -11.05 17.09
N ALA A 128 10.92 -10.45 15.98
CA ALA A 128 9.56 -9.96 15.79
C ALA A 128 8.80 -10.85 14.81
N VAL A 129 7.47 -10.88 14.94
CA VAL A 129 6.57 -11.74 14.15
C VAL A 129 5.70 -10.90 13.24
N VAL A 130 5.57 -11.31 11.98
CA VAL A 130 4.64 -10.73 11.02
C VAL A 130 3.43 -11.63 10.84
N ILE A 131 2.24 -11.08 11.08
CA ILE A 131 0.97 -11.81 10.97
C ILE A 131 0.13 -11.17 9.86
N LYS A 132 -0.22 -11.94 8.84
CA LYS A 132 -1.04 -11.49 7.72
C LYS A 132 -2.51 -11.74 8.01
N GLN A 133 -3.33 -10.70 7.92
CA GLN A 133 -4.77 -10.72 8.22
C GLN A 133 -5.60 -10.41 6.99
N LYS A 134 -6.73 -11.10 6.82
CA LYS A 134 -7.63 -10.87 5.68
C LYS A 134 -8.23 -9.46 5.79
N PRO A 135 -8.04 -8.56 4.81
CA PRO A 135 -8.40 -7.15 4.93
C PRO A 135 -9.89 -6.87 4.65
N ALA A 136 -10.79 -7.80 4.98
CA ALA A 136 -12.19 -7.69 4.58
C ALA A 136 -12.85 -6.49 5.27
N TYR A 137 -13.05 -5.40 4.51
CA TYR A 137 -13.79 -4.19 4.89
C TYR A 137 -13.18 -3.39 6.06
N SER A 138 -11.94 -3.68 6.45
CA SER A 138 -11.23 -3.01 7.54
C SER A 138 -11.09 -1.50 7.33
N SER A 139 -10.98 -1.04 6.08
CA SER A 139 -10.84 0.39 5.75
C SER A 139 -12.17 1.14 5.59
N MET A 140 -13.32 0.46 5.74
CA MET A 140 -14.65 1.04 5.53
C MET A 140 -15.35 1.42 6.83
N ILE A 141 -15.08 0.69 7.90
CA ILE A 141 -15.77 0.79 9.20
C ILE A 141 -14.93 1.62 10.16
N LEU A 142 -15.56 2.46 10.97
CA LEU A 142 -14.87 3.15 12.06
C LEU A 142 -14.28 2.14 13.04
N SER A 143 -13.09 2.44 13.54
CA SER A 143 -12.34 1.53 14.40
C SER A 143 -12.81 1.49 15.84
N TYR A 144 -13.76 2.34 16.20
CA TYR A 144 -14.27 2.52 17.56
C TYR A 144 -15.81 2.45 17.61
N ARG A 145 -16.49 2.35 16.45
CA ARG A 145 -17.95 2.25 16.32
C ARG A 145 -18.35 1.38 15.13
N ASN A 146 -19.51 0.73 15.21
CA ASN A 146 -20.06 -0.15 14.16
C ASN A 146 -20.68 0.63 12.97
N GLU A 147 -20.02 1.67 12.50
CA GLU A 147 -20.51 2.56 11.44
C GLU A 147 -19.64 2.45 10.18
N VAL A 148 -20.29 2.28 9.02
CA VAL A 148 -19.62 2.25 7.71
C VAL A 148 -19.60 3.67 7.16
N ILE A 149 -18.41 4.28 7.16
CA ILE A 149 -18.22 5.67 6.74
C ILE A 149 -17.49 5.75 5.41
N PHE A 150 -16.40 5.00 5.25
CA PHE A 150 -15.57 5.09 4.05
C PHE A 150 -16.09 4.15 2.96
N THR A 151 -17.26 4.48 2.43
CA THR A 151 -17.92 3.73 1.35
C THR A 151 -17.19 3.88 0.02
N ASP A 152 -16.61 5.06 -0.24
CA ASP A 152 -15.82 5.37 -1.43
C ASP A 152 -14.33 5.56 -1.11
N CYS A 153 -13.48 5.26 -2.09
CA CYS A 153 -12.04 5.45 -1.99
C CYS A 153 -11.58 6.91 -2.02
N SER A 154 -12.42 7.83 -2.50
CA SER A 154 -12.17 9.27 -2.46
C SER A 154 -12.22 9.84 -1.04
N ILE A 155 -12.97 9.20 -0.14
CA ILE A 155 -13.10 9.64 1.25
C ILE A 155 -11.83 9.21 2.00
N ARG A 156 -10.89 10.15 2.17
CA ARG A 156 -9.61 9.89 2.85
C ARG A 156 -9.60 10.29 4.31
N LYS A 157 -10.39 11.30 4.65
CA LYS A 157 -10.56 11.80 6.01
C LYS A 157 -12.05 11.95 6.31
N TYR A 158 -12.42 11.70 7.55
CA TYR A 158 -13.78 11.88 8.04
C TYR A 158 -13.72 12.61 9.37
N TYR A 159 -14.44 13.73 9.49
CA TYR A 159 -14.61 14.38 10.77
C TYR A 159 -15.83 13.77 11.49
N ASP A 160 -15.58 13.25 12.68
CA ASP A 160 -16.59 12.68 13.53
C ASP A 160 -17.19 13.75 14.45
N PRO A 161 -18.48 14.10 14.30
CA PRO A 161 -19.11 15.11 15.15
C PRO A 161 -19.35 14.65 16.59
N VAL A 162 -19.42 13.33 16.84
CA VAL A 162 -19.70 12.77 18.17
C VAL A 162 -18.43 12.80 19.01
N GLU A 163 -17.35 12.20 18.51
CA GLU A 163 -16.07 12.11 19.23
C GLU A 163 -15.16 13.33 19.00
N LYS A 164 -15.57 14.26 18.12
CA LYS A 164 -14.83 15.48 17.74
C LYS A 164 -13.40 15.18 17.30
N VAL A 165 -13.24 14.19 16.42
CA VAL A 165 -11.94 13.73 15.94
C VAL A 165 -11.90 13.66 14.42
N LEU A 166 -10.75 14.00 13.83
CA LEU A 166 -10.52 13.85 12.41
C LEU A 166 -9.88 12.49 12.13
N VAL A 167 -10.64 11.58 11.56
CA VAL A 167 -10.21 10.21 11.30
C VAL A 167 -9.58 10.11 9.91
N ASP A 168 -8.30 9.76 9.84
CA ASP A 168 -7.66 9.34 8.59
C ASP A 168 -8.00 7.87 8.28
N ARG A 169 -8.40 7.59 7.03
CA ARG A 169 -8.84 6.26 6.62
C ARG A 169 -7.77 5.19 6.77
N ASP A 170 -6.51 5.50 6.49
CA ASP A 170 -5.43 4.52 6.56
C ASP A 170 -5.06 4.23 8.02
N VAL A 171 -5.05 5.25 8.87
CA VAL A 171 -4.85 5.08 10.33
C VAL A 171 -5.98 4.23 10.91
N ASN A 172 -7.23 4.53 10.55
CA ASN A 172 -8.38 3.75 10.96
C ASN A 172 -8.31 2.28 10.49
N ALA A 173 -7.92 2.05 9.24
CA ALA A 173 -7.71 0.72 8.70
C ALA A 173 -6.61 -0.05 9.47
N ALA A 174 -5.51 0.61 9.83
CA ALA A 174 -4.42 0.01 10.60
C ALA A 174 -4.86 -0.40 12.02
N ILE A 175 -5.69 0.42 12.67
CA ILE A 175 -6.27 0.10 13.99
C ILE A 175 -7.18 -1.13 13.86
N ASN A 176 -8.06 -1.17 12.87
CA ASN A 176 -8.94 -2.32 12.61
C ASN A 176 -8.14 -3.60 12.35
N LEU A 177 -7.06 -3.51 11.57
CA LEU A 177 -6.19 -4.64 11.28
C LEU A 177 -5.50 -5.18 12.54
N LYS A 178 -5.06 -4.28 13.43
CA LYS A 178 -4.51 -4.65 14.75
C LYS A 178 -5.56 -5.35 15.61
N ARG A 179 -6.77 -4.78 15.71
CA ARG A 179 -7.86 -5.38 16.50
C ARG A 179 -8.26 -6.76 15.97
N LEU A 180 -8.33 -6.91 14.64
CA LEU A 180 -8.58 -8.19 13.98
C LEU A 180 -7.47 -9.19 14.28
N GLY A 181 -6.22 -8.76 14.21
CA GLY A 181 -5.07 -9.58 14.54
C GLY A 181 -4.98 -10.03 15.99
N LEU A 182 -5.55 -9.25 16.92
CA LEU A 182 -5.68 -9.58 18.33
C LEU A 182 -6.93 -10.41 18.66
N GLY A 183 -7.81 -10.66 17.68
CA GLY A 183 -9.08 -11.37 17.92
C GLY A 183 -10.16 -10.56 18.64
N VAL A 184 -9.95 -9.24 18.82
CA VAL A 184 -10.87 -8.33 19.52
C VAL A 184 -11.92 -7.74 18.56
N PHE A 185 -11.74 -7.89 17.25
CA PHE A 185 -12.61 -7.28 16.23
C PHE A 185 -13.53 -8.31 15.55
N PRO A 186 -14.82 -7.99 15.35
CA PRO A 186 -15.70 -8.84 14.55
C PRO A 186 -15.20 -8.93 13.10
N SER A 187 -15.02 -10.16 12.60
CA SER A 187 -14.72 -10.37 11.18
C SER A 187 -15.90 -9.89 10.34
N ILE A 188 -15.72 -8.83 9.55
CA ILE A 188 -16.80 -8.28 8.72
C ILE A 188 -17.09 -9.24 7.57
N LYS A 189 -18.31 -9.79 7.54
CA LYS A 189 -18.80 -10.65 6.45
C LYS A 189 -19.70 -9.84 5.54
N ARG A 190 -19.50 -9.96 4.22
CA ARG A 190 -20.47 -9.47 3.25
C ARG A 190 -21.39 -10.61 2.85
N ARG A 191 -22.61 -10.62 3.37
CA ARG A 191 -23.72 -11.33 2.74
C ARG A 191 -24.24 -10.42 1.62
N SER A 192 -24.48 -10.96 0.44
CA SER A 192 -24.92 -10.29 -0.80
C SER A 192 -25.49 -8.87 -0.62
N GLY A 193 -24.84 -7.87 -1.21
CA GLY A 193 -25.33 -6.48 -1.27
C GLY A 193 -24.88 -5.61 -0.10
N LYS A 194 -25.40 -5.83 1.12
CA LYS A 194 -25.24 -4.94 2.28
C LYS A 194 -24.07 -5.36 3.18
N LEU A 195 -23.24 -4.41 3.57
CA LEU A 195 -22.24 -4.62 4.61
C LEU A 195 -22.95 -4.73 5.96
N VAL A 196 -22.81 -5.88 6.61
CA VAL A 196 -23.33 -6.12 7.96
C VAL A 196 -22.12 -6.42 8.83
N VAL A 197 -21.94 -5.64 9.89
CA VAL A 197 -20.98 -5.97 10.93
C VAL A 197 -21.56 -7.14 11.71
N SER A 198 -20.93 -8.31 11.62
CA SER A 198 -21.38 -9.48 12.37
C SER A 198 -20.70 -9.50 13.73
N GLY A 199 -21.46 -9.17 14.77
CA GLY A 199 -21.00 -9.10 16.16
C GLY A 199 -20.86 -7.68 16.69
N ASP A 200 -20.91 -7.55 18.01
CA ASP A 200 -20.71 -6.27 18.69
C ASP A 200 -19.22 -5.95 18.80
N MET A 201 -18.87 -4.68 18.57
CA MET A 201 -17.52 -4.22 18.78
C MET A 201 -17.28 -4.10 20.29
N ASP A 202 -16.22 -4.72 20.79
CA ASP A 202 -15.82 -4.50 22.18
C ASP A 202 -15.49 -3.02 22.40
N ASN A 203 -16.27 -2.38 23.29
CA ASN A 203 -16.17 -0.96 23.62
C ASN A 203 -15.04 -0.67 24.63
N SER A 204 -14.40 -1.70 25.21
CA SER A 204 -13.32 -1.56 26.19
C SER A 204 -12.15 -0.71 25.65
N THR A 205 -11.88 -0.84 24.35
CA THR A 205 -10.75 -0.18 23.66
C THR A 205 -11.12 1.16 23.01
N THR A 206 -12.40 1.53 22.97
CA THR A 206 -12.89 2.70 22.23
C THR A 206 -12.25 4.01 22.71
N LYS A 207 -12.16 4.23 24.03
CA LYS A 207 -11.54 5.44 24.59
C LYS A 207 -10.06 5.58 24.18
N GLN A 208 -9.31 4.48 24.22
CA GLN A 208 -7.91 4.47 23.82
C GLN A 208 -7.75 4.77 22.32
N ILE A 209 -8.63 4.21 21.48
CA ILE A 209 -8.62 4.43 20.04
C ILE A 209 -8.90 5.91 19.73
N VAL A 210 -9.93 6.50 20.35
CA VAL A 210 -10.24 7.92 20.17
C VAL A 210 -9.08 8.80 20.63
N SER A 211 -8.40 8.47 21.73
CA SER A 211 -7.17 9.17 22.16
C SER A 211 -6.08 9.10 21.09
N ILE A 212 -5.76 7.90 20.59
CA ILE A 212 -4.75 7.70 19.54
C ILE A 212 -5.08 8.53 18.28
N LEU A 213 -6.37 8.57 17.90
CA LEU A 213 -6.81 9.35 16.75
C LEU A 213 -6.67 10.86 16.98
N ARG A 214 -6.96 11.35 18.20
CA ARG A 214 -6.74 12.75 18.57
C ARG A 214 -5.26 13.10 18.57
N ASP A 215 -4.42 12.28 19.19
CA ASP A 215 -2.97 12.51 19.28
C ASP A 215 -2.32 12.49 17.89
N GLY A 216 -2.79 11.61 17.00
CA GLY A 216 -2.33 11.53 15.61
C GLY A 216 -2.77 12.70 14.71
N THR A 217 -3.81 13.45 15.11
CA THR A 217 -4.24 14.68 14.43
C THR A 217 -3.54 15.92 14.95
N ASP A 218 -2.96 15.85 16.14
CA ASP A 218 -2.25 16.97 16.75
C ASP A 218 -0.83 17.05 16.16
N THR A 219 -0.66 17.90 15.15
CA THR A 219 0.64 18.14 14.50
C THR A 219 1.71 18.67 15.46
N ARG A 220 1.32 19.05 16.70
CA ARG A 220 2.22 19.45 17.79
C ARG A 220 2.83 18.27 18.56
N SER A 221 2.19 17.09 18.59
CA SER A 221 2.67 15.92 19.36
C SER A 221 3.72 15.09 18.60
N LEU A 222 3.66 15.08 17.27
CA LEU A 222 4.63 14.35 16.43
C LEU A 222 6.01 15.00 16.37
N LEU A 223 6.13 16.27 16.77
CA LEU A 223 7.41 16.98 16.92
C LEU A 223 8.05 16.78 18.31
N SER A 224 7.30 16.34 19.33
CA SER A 224 7.83 16.08 20.68
C SER A 224 8.30 14.62 20.92
N LEU A 225 8.07 13.72 19.95
CA LEU A 225 8.53 12.32 19.98
C LEU A 225 9.84 12.08 19.19
N TRP A 226 10.46 13.14 18.68
CA TRP A 226 11.79 13.09 18.08
C TRP A 226 12.77 13.74 19.06
N PRO A 227 13.71 13.00 19.69
CA PRO A 227 14.76 13.65 20.45
C PRO A 227 15.62 14.45 19.46
N MET A 228 15.65 15.78 19.64
CA MET A 228 16.69 16.61 19.08
C MET A 228 17.93 16.44 19.96
N ALA A 229 19.07 16.24 19.28
CA ALA A 229 20.44 16.01 19.77
C ALA A 229 20.73 14.61 20.32
#